data_AF-A0A3D3PRA1-F1
#
_entry.id   AF-A0A3D3PRA1-F1
#
_cell.length_a   1.000
_cell.length_b   1.000
_cell.length_c   1.000
_cell.angle_alpha   90.00
_cell.angle_beta   90.00
_cell.angle_gamma   90.00
#
_symmetry.space_group_name_H-M   'P 1'
#
loop_
_entity.id
_entity.type
_entity.pdbx_description
1 polymer ?
#
loop_
_entity_poly.entity_id
_entity_poly.type
_entity_poly.pdbx_seq_one_letter_code
_entity_poly.pdbx_strand_id
1 'polypeptide(L)'
;TLALIGRPAPRGGILGMLLDSRAPHLINGLDGDPQVLGLPSTHPPVHSFLGVAIASSERIYGWIYVADKLGALGFDETEKQAAATIAAQMAVAYENLILYDEIQRNHSQLQAEVAERRHVLEQLQESDTRLRQLAGNYAVLSGINSAIARIHDRDELLQEACRVVVTQGAFSLAWAGVVDPGTLDGKVVGWFGDEPALAEKIRFTARADAPVSALPADVAVREQMQVICDDIGGEPALAALKAELLARGHRSVAAFPLIVEERAVAVIVLFANEIGFFAQDGRMGLLEELAGDLSFGLQFIDKEDRLNYLAYYDAFTGLPNSMLFQDRLTQHLLATSGSDDLAAVIVIDLAHFAQLNDAMGRHVGDAVLKMVAQR
;
A
#
# COMPACT_ATOMS: atom_id res chain seq x y z
N THR A 1 -17.38 43.36 -54.92
CA THR A 1 -18.01 44.36 -54.03
C THR A 1 -17.11 44.76 -52.87
N LEU A 2 -16.53 43.83 -52.09
CA LEU A 2 -15.49 44.15 -51.07
C LEU A 2 -14.12 44.51 -51.65
N ALA A 3 -13.73 43.92 -52.79
CA ALA A 3 -12.42 44.17 -53.44
C ALA A 3 -12.23 45.58 -54.04
N LEU A 4 -13.32 46.36 -54.20
CA LEU A 4 -13.29 47.72 -54.75
C LEU A 4 -13.13 48.80 -53.66
N ILE A 5 -13.40 48.46 -52.40
CA ILE A 5 -13.50 49.43 -51.29
C ILE A 5 -12.13 49.77 -50.67
N GLY A 6 -11.05 49.05 -51.02
CA GLY A 6 -9.71 49.25 -50.44
C GLY A 6 -9.67 49.02 -48.92
N ARG A 7 -8.50 49.19 -48.28
CA ARG A 7 -8.40 49.23 -46.81
C ARG A 7 -8.52 50.69 -46.36
N PRO A 8 -9.59 51.09 -45.65
CA PRO A 8 -9.68 52.44 -45.12
C PRO A 8 -8.55 52.70 -44.12
N ALA A 9 -8.13 53.95 -43.99
CA ALA A 9 -7.24 54.35 -42.92
C ALA A 9 -8.13 54.54 -41.66
N PRO A 10 -8.16 53.58 -40.72
CA PRO A 10 -9.21 53.56 -39.69
C PRO A 10 -9.14 54.75 -38.73
N ARG A 11 -8.01 55.48 -38.71
CA ARG A 11 -7.78 56.71 -37.94
C ARG A 11 -7.61 57.97 -38.80
N GLY A 12 -7.88 57.90 -40.10
CA GLY A 12 -7.80 59.04 -41.01
C GLY A 12 -9.14 59.76 -41.13
N GLY A 13 -9.10 61.08 -41.40
CA GLY A 13 -10.28 61.88 -41.69
C GLY A 13 -11.39 61.80 -40.63
N ILE A 14 -12.64 61.84 -41.08
CA ILE A 14 -13.83 61.80 -40.22
C ILE A 14 -14.00 60.44 -39.53
N LEU A 15 -13.55 59.34 -40.13
CA LEU A 15 -13.57 58.01 -39.51
C LEU A 15 -12.68 57.92 -38.26
N GLY A 16 -11.54 58.64 -38.24
CA GLY A 16 -10.72 58.79 -37.04
C GLY A 16 -11.43 59.59 -35.94
N MET A 17 -12.11 60.68 -36.31
CA MET A 17 -12.88 61.49 -35.35
C MET A 17 -14.02 60.71 -34.69
N LEU A 18 -14.65 59.76 -35.40
CA LEU A 18 -15.63 58.85 -34.83
C LEU A 18 -15.02 58.00 -33.70
N LEU A 19 -13.78 57.52 -33.87
CA LEU A 19 -13.10 56.74 -32.84
C LEU A 19 -12.66 57.60 -31.66
N ASP A 20 -12.28 58.86 -31.87
CA ASP A 20 -11.82 59.72 -30.77
C ASP A 20 -12.99 60.29 -29.94
N SER A 21 -14.05 60.75 -30.62
CA SER A 21 -15.17 61.45 -29.98
C SER A 21 -16.32 60.53 -29.56
N ARG A 22 -16.45 59.35 -30.17
CA ARG A 22 -17.62 58.45 -30.10
C ARG A 22 -18.94 59.10 -30.53
N ALA A 23 -18.91 60.29 -31.12
CA ALA A 23 -20.09 61.05 -31.51
C ALA A 23 -20.49 60.70 -32.95
N PRO A 24 -21.79 60.51 -33.26
CA PRO A 24 -22.27 60.35 -34.63
C PRO A 24 -21.94 61.58 -35.49
N HIS A 25 -21.41 61.35 -36.70
CA HIS A 25 -21.17 62.39 -37.70
C HIS A 25 -22.13 62.23 -38.88
N LEU A 26 -22.92 63.28 -39.14
CA LEU A 26 -23.85 63.39 -40.25
C LEU A 26 -23.41 64.56 -41.13
N ILE A 27 -23.12 64.28 -42.40
CA ILE A 27 -22.63 65.27 -43.37
C ILE A 27 -23.37 65.07 -44.69
N ASN A 28 -24.05 66.11 -45.14
CA ASN A 28 -24.75 66.14 -46.42
C ASN A 28 -24.07 67.15 -47.35
N GLY A 29 -24.15 66.92 -48.66
CA GLY A 29 -23.60 67.85 -49.67
C GLY A 29 -22.08 67.77 -49.82
N LEU A 30 -21.50 66.57 -49.63
CA LEU A 30 -20.10 66.30 -49.96
C LEU A 30 -19.87 66.39 -51.48
N ASP A 31 -18.66 66.75 -51.87
CA ASP A 31 -18.22 66.97 -53.27
C ASP A 31 -17.89 65.68 -54.02
N GLY A 32 -18.03 64.53 -53.35
CA GLY A 32 -17.75 63.21 -53.91
C GLY A 32 -16.35 62.68 -53.59
N ASP A 33 -15.45 63.43 -52.92
CA ASP A 33 -14.13 62.91 -52.54
C ASP A 33 -14.18 62.03 -51.28
N PRO A 34 -13.98 60.70 -51.39
CA PRO A 34 -14.01 59.81 -50.23
C PRO A 34 -12.82 59.99 -49.28
N GLN A 35 -11.71 60.59 -49.73
CA GLN A 35 -10.50 60.74 -48.89
C GLN A 35 -10.71 61.69 -47.71
N VAL A 36 -11.59 62.68 -47.85
CA VAL A 36 -11.99 63.59 -46.77
C VAL A 36 -12.61 62.83 -45.59
N LEU A 37 -13.31 61.74 -45.88
CA LEU A 37 -13.90 60.86 -44.87
C LEU A 37 -12.86 59.92 -44.22
N GLY A 38 -11.66 59.77 -44.80
CA GLY A 38 -10.68 58.75 -44.40
C GLY A 38 -10.84 57.42 -45.16
N LEU A 39 -11.69 57.39 -46.18
CA LEU A 39 -11.86 56.26 -47.09
C LEU A 39 -10.79 56.32 -48.20
N PRO A 40 -10.40 55.18 -48.79
CA PRO A 40 -9.38 55.20 -49.85
C PRO A 40 -9.96 55.80 -51.14
N SER A 41 -9.10 56.30 -52.03
CA SER A 41 -9.51 56.87 -53.33
C SER A 41 -10.22 55.88 -54.27
N THR A 42 -10.11 54.57 -53.99
CA THR A 42 -10.82 53.53 -54.73
C THR A 42 -12.28 53.39 -54.31
N HIS A 43 -12.68 53.98 -53.17
CA HIS A 43 -14.06 54.00 -52.73
C HIS A 43 -14.92 54.81 -53.71
N PRO A 44 -16.17 54.40 -53.99
CA PRO A 44 -17.10 55.19 -54.80
C PRO A 44 -17.28 56.62 -54.24
N PRO A 45 -17.62 57.60 -55.10
CA PRO A 45 -17.92 58.95 -54.64
C PRO A 45 -18.99 58.96 -53.55
N VAL A 46 -18.84 59.84 -52.55
CA VAL A 46 -19.78 59.97 -51.42
C VAL A 46 -20.29 61.40 -51.34
N HIS A 47 -21.61 61.57 -51.38
CA HIS A 47 -22.31 62.86 -51.37
C HIS A 47 -23.08 63.11 -50.07
N SER A 48 -23.55 62.04 -49.42
CA SER A 48 -24.10 62.09 -48.07
C SER A 48 -23.50 60.99 -47.21
N PHE A 49 -23.17 61.28 -45.96
CA PHE A 49 -22.49 60.37 -45.05
C PHE A 49 -23.13 60.42 -43.66
N LEU A 50 -23.39 59.25 -43.09
CA LEU A 50 -23.73 59.08 -41.69
C LEU A 50 -22.82 58.01 -41.09
N GLY A 51 -21.91 58.41 -40.22
CA GLY A 51 -20.97 57.54 -39.53
C GLY A 51 -21.22 57.52 -38.02
N VAL A 52 -21.10 56.34 -37.42
CA VAL A 52 -21.27 56.12 -35.98
C VAL A 52 -20.19 55.16 -35.47
N ALA A 53 -19.71 55.39 -34.25
CA ALA A 53 -18.78 54.49 -33.59
C ALA A 53 -19.54 53.28 -33.01
N ILE A 54 -18.97 52.08 -33.20
CA ILE A 54 -19.36 50.88 -32.47
C ILE A 54 -18.51 50.86 -31.20
N ALA A 55 -19.06 51.39 -30.11
CA ALA A 55 -18.35 51.54 -28.84
C ALA A 55 -19.26 51.25 -27.63
N SER A 56 -18.73 50.56 -26.62
CA SER A 56 -19.30 50.51 -25.27
C SER A 56 -18.78 51.68 -24.44
N SER A 57 -19.18 51.76 -23.17
CA SER A 57 -18.60 52.74 -22.22
C SER A 57 -17.10 52.50 -22.04
N GLU A 58 -16.65 51.26 -22.07
CA GLU A 58 -15.27 50.88 -21.76
C GLU A 58 -14.37 50.81 -22.99
N ARG A 59 -14.90 50.40 -24.15
CA ARG A 59 -14.08 50.09 -25.32
C ARG A 59 -14.72 50.49 -26.64
N ILE A 60 -13.87 50.81 -27.62
CA ILE A 60 -14.28 51.08 -29.01
C ILE A 60 -13.90 49.87 -29.85
N TYR A 61 -14.88 49.32 -30.56
CA TYR A 61 -14.75 48.13 -31.39
C TYR A 61 -14.58 48.48 -32.87
N GLY A 62 -15.04 49.67 -33.28
CA GLY A 62 -14.86 50.18 -34.63
C GLY A 62 -15.86 51.28 -34.96
N TRP A 63 -16.20 51.41 -36.23
CA TRP A 63 -17.23 52.32 -36.72
C TRP A 63 -18.04 51.62 -37.82
N ILE A 64 -19.25 52.11 -38.06
CA ILE A 64 -20.07 51.78 -39.21
C ILE A 64 -20.52 53.09 -39.85
N TYR A 65 -20.62 53.10 -41.18
CA TYR A 65 -21.20 54.23 -41.90
C TYR A 65 -22.19 53.75 -42.95
N VAL A 66 -23.09 54.67 -43.30
CA VAL A 66 -23.95 54.58 -44.46
C VAL A 66 -23.67 55.79 -45.34
N ALA A 67 -23.55 55.56 -46.65
CA ALA A 67 -23.27 56.58 -47.64
C ALA A 67 -24.41 56.60 -48.68
N ASP A 68 -24.64 57.78 -49.27
CA ASP A 68 -25.56 58.06 -50.37
C ASP A 68 -26.97 57.48 -50.19
N LYS A 69 -27.80 58.22 -49.44
CA LYS A 69 -29.19 57.84 -49.16
C LYS A 69 -30.00 57.73 -50.45
N LEU A 70 -30.63 56.58 -50.67
CA LEU A 70 -31.50 56.37 -51.83
C LEU A 70 -32.80 57.15 -51.69
N GLY A 71 -33.19 57.88 -52.74
CA GLY A 71 -34.46 58.61 -52.80
C GLY A 71 -34.52 59.92 -52.01
N ALA A 72 -33.40 60.40 -51.45
CA ALA A 72 -33.29 61.69 -50.77
C ALA A 72 -31.89 62.30 -50.94
N LEU A 73 -31.74 63.61 -50.66
CA LEU A 73 -30.46 64.32 -50.82
C LEU A 73 -29.50 64.15 -49.63
N GLY A 74 -29.94 63.54 -48.53
CA GLY A 74 -29.13 63.38 -47.32
C GLY A 74 -29.88 62.77 -46.14
N PHE A 75 -29.14 62.50 -45.06
CA PHE A 75 -29.66 61.93 -43.82
C PHE A 75 -30.21 63.00 -42.88
N ASP A 76 -31.13 62.62 -41.99
CA ASP A 76 -31.67 63.47 -40.93
C ASP A 76 -31.25 63.02 -39.51
N GLU A 77 -31.61 63.81 -38.49
CA GLU A 77 -31.26 63.52 -37.09
C GLU A 77 -31.98 62.27 -36.53
N THR A 78 -33.13 61.88 -37.08
CA THR A 78 -33.83 60.65 -36.66
C THR A 78 -33.06 59.42 -37.14
N GLU A 79 -32.56 59.46 -38.37
CA GLU A 79 -31.71 58.41 -38.95
C GLU A 79 -30.35 58.33 -38.24
N LYS A 80 -29.77 59.47 -37.88
CA LYS A 80 -28.56 59.53 -37.05
C LYS A 80 -28.77 58.87 -35.69
N GLN A 81 -29.89 59.16 -35.03
CA GLN A 81 -30.23 58.54 -33.76
C GLN A 81 -30.45 57.03 -33.91
N ALA A 82 -31.14 56.59 -34.97
CA ALA A 82 -31.34 55.18 -35.27
C ALA A 82 -30.02 54.44 -35.51
N ALA A 83 -29.12 55.01 -36.32
CA ALA A 83 -27.79 54.45 -36.56
C ALA A 83 -26.96 54.37 -35.27
N ALA A 84 -27.01 55.39 -34.41
CA ALA A 84 -26.34 55.38 -33.12
C ALA A 84 -26.88 54.29 -32.19
N THR A 85 -28.21 54.09 -32.16
CA THR A 85 -28.82 52.99 -31.39
C THR A 85 -28.38 51.62 -31.89
N ILE A 86 -28.35 51.41 -33.22
CA ILE A 86 -27.88 50.15 -33.81
C ILE A 86 -26.40 49.92 -33.46
N ALA A 87 -25.55 50.95 -33.57
CA ALA A 87 -24.13 50.83 -33.25
C ALA A 87 -23.88 50.54 -31.77
N ALA A 88 -24.66 51.12 -30.86
CA ALA A 88 -24.60 50.81 -29.44
C ALA A 88 -25.02 49.35 -29.16
N GLN A 89 -26.10 48.87 -29.79
CA GLN A 89 -26.51 47.46 -29.67
C GLN A 89 -25.45 46.50 -30.24
N MET A 90 -24.82 46.86 -31.37
CA MET A 90 -23.70 46.11 -31.94
C MET A 90 -22.51 46.07 -30.97
N ALA A 91 -22.17 47.18 -30.31
CA ALA A 91 -21.06 47.23 -29.37
C ALA A 91 -21.27 46.27 -28.19
N VAL A 92 -22.48 46.24 -27.61
CA VAL A 92 -22.83 45.30 -26.54
C VAL A 92 -22.74 43.85 -27.04
N ALA A 93 -23.22 43.56 -28.25
CA ALA A 93 -23.12 42.22 -28.83
C ALA A 93 -21.66 41.78 -29.06
N TYR A 94 -20.80 42.67 -29.54
CA TYR A 94 -19.36 42.42 -29.70
C TYR A 94 -18.66 42.17 -28.36
N GLU A 95 -18.95 42.98 -27.35
CA GLU A 95 -18.42 42.83 -26.00
C GLU A 95 -18.80 41.47 -25.39
N ASN A 96 -20.06 41.08 -25.50
CA ASN A 96 -20.54 39.78 -25.05
C ASN A 96 -19.84 38.62 -25.77
N LEU A 97 -19.59 38.74 -27.08
CA LEU A 97 -18.91 37.70 -27.85
C LEU A 97 -17.45 37.52 -27.42
N ILE A 98 -16.74 38.63 -27.19
CA ILE A 98 -15.34 38.60 -26.72
C ILE A 98 -15.26 38.04 -25.31
N LEU A 99 -16.14 38.48 -24.40
CA LEU A 99 -16.21 37.97 -23.03
C LEU A 99 -16.53 36.47 -23.00
N TYR A 100 -17.44 36.01 -23.85
CA TYR A 100 -17.77 34.60 -23.93
C TYR A 100 -16.57 33.77 -24.39
N ASP A 101 -15.86 34.22 -25.42
CA ASP A 101 -14.65 33.55 -25.92
C ASP A 101 -13.53 33.52 -24.87
N GLU A 102 -13.33 34.61 -24.13
CA GLU A 102 -12.38 34.68 -23.01
C GLU A 102 -12.74 33.71 -21.88
N ILE A 103 -14.02 33.65 -21.48
CA ILE A 103 -14.51 32.71 -20.48
C ILE A 103 -14.29 31.26 -20.95
N GLN A 104 -14.58 30.95 -22.21
CA GLN A 104 -14.37 29.60 -22.75
C GLN A 104 -12.89 29.21 -22.73
N ARG A 105 -11.99 30.10 -23.16
CA ARG A 105 -10.54 29.87 -23.11
C ARG A 105 -10.05 29.65 -21.68
N ASN A 106 -10.43 30.53 -20.76
CA ASN A 106 -10.05 30.43 -19.35
C ASN A 106 -10.60 29.13 -18.73
N HIS A 107 -11.83 28.75 -19.08
CA HIS A 107 -12.44 27.50 -18.63
C HIS A 107 -11.66 26.27 -19.14
N SER A 108 -11.30 26.23 -20.43
CA SER A 108 -10.51 25.14 -20.99
C SER A 108 -9.11 25.05 -20.37
N GLN A 109 -8.46 26.19 -20.12
CA GLN A 109 -7.16 26.22 -19.43
C GLN A 109 -7.27 25.69 -18.00
N LEU A 110 -8.27 26.15 -17.25
CA LEU A 110 -8.50 25.68 -15.88
C LEU A 110 -8.84 24.18 -15.84
N GLN A 111 -9.63 23.68 -16.80
CA GLN A 111 -9.92 22.25 -16.90
C GLN A 111 -8.65 21.42 -17.15
N ALA A 112 -7.76 21.89 -18.03
CA ALA A 112 -6.47 21.23 -18.28
C ALA A 112 -5.59 21.21 -17.01
N GLU A 113 -5.50 22.33 -16.30
CA GLU A 113 -4.73 22.42 -15.06
C GLU A 113 -5.31 21.54 -13.94
N VAL A 114 -6.64 21.50 -13.81
CA VAL A 114 -7.32 20.61 -12.85
C VAL A 114 -7.06 19.14 -13.19
N ALA A 115 -7.10 18.76 -14.47
CA ALA A 115 -6.81 17.40 -14.89
C ALA A 115 -5.36 16.99 -14.59
N GLU A 116 -4.39 17.86 -14.86
CA GLU A 116 -2.98 17.63 -14.56
C GLU A 116 -2.75 17.49 -13.04
N ARG A 117 -3.28 18.41 -12.23
CA ARG A 117 -3.19 18.34 -10.77
C ARG A 117 -3.81 17.06 -10.22
N ARG A 118 -4.95 16.62 -10.78
CA ARG A 118 -5.62 15.39 -10.36
C ARG A 118 -4.76 14.16 -10.64
N HIS A 119 -4.14 14.11 -11.81
CA HIS A 119 -3.21 13.03 -12.17
C HIS A 119 -2.00 12.96 -11.23
N VAL A 120 -1.39 14.11 -10.91
CA VAL A 120 -0.26 14.16 -9.97
C VAL A 120 -0.67 13.73 -8.56
N LEU A 121 -1.86 14.12 -8.10
CA LEU A 121 -2.39 13.70 -6.80
C LEU A 121 -2.64 12.19 -6.75
N GLU A 122 -3.18 11.59 -7.81
CA GLU A 122 -3.37 10.14 -7.92
C GLU A 122 -2.03 9.39 -7.85
N GLN A 123 -1.01 9.84 -8.59
CA GLN A 123 0.33 9.26 -8.53
C GLN A 123 0.97 9.37 -7.14
N LEU A 124 0.80 10.51 -6.47
CA LEU A 124 1.32 10.71 -5.12
C LEU A 124 0.65 9.78 -4.11
N GLN A 125 -0.66 9.58 -4.21
CA GLN A 125 -1.41 8.64 -3.37
C GLN A 125 -0.98 7.19 -3.59
N GLU A 126 -0.77 6.79 -4.85
CA GLU A 126 -0.27 5.46 -5.18
C GLU A 126 1.15 5.25 -4.61
N SER A 127 2.04 6.24 -4.79
CA SER A 127 3.41 6.18 -4.25
C SER A 127 3.43 6.12 -2.73
N ASP A 128 2.61 6.92 -2.04
CA ASP A 128 2.53 6.92 -0.56
C ASP A 128 2.00 5.58 -0.04
N THR A 129 0.99 5.01 -0.71
CA THR A 129 0.45 3.68 -0.37
C THR A 129 1.53 2.60 -0.53
N ARG A 130 2.29 2.65 -1.63
CA ARG A 130 3.39 1.71 -1.89
C ARG A 130 4.52 1.83 -0.87
N LEU A 131 4.88 3.06 -0.48
CA LEU A 131 5.89 3.31 0.56
C LEU A 131 5.45 2.77 1.92
N ARG A 132 4.19 2.98 2.31
CA ARG A 132 3.65 2.43 3.57
C ARG A 132 3.66 0.91 3.57
N GLN A 133 3.30 0.29 2.45
CA GLN A 133 3.35 -1.17 2.29
C GLN A 133 4.79 -1.68 2.44
N LEU A 134 5.76 -1.08 1.75
CA LEU A 134 7.18 -1.45 1.86
C LEU A 134 7.69 -1.26 3.29
N ALA A 135 7.39 -0.12 3.93
CA ALA A 135 7.82 0.15 5.30
C ALA A 135 7.25 -0.87 6.30
N GLY A 136 5.97 -1.25 6.16
CA GLY A 136 5.36 -2.31 6.98
C GLY A 136 6.04 -3.66 6.78
N ASN A 137 6.33 -4.04 5.53
CA ASN A 137 7.02 -5.27 5.19
C ASN A 137 8.42 -5.34 5.85
N TYR A 138 9.21 -4.27 5.73
CA TYR A 138 10.53 -4.19 6.36
C TYR A 138 10.47 -4.21 7.89
N ALA A 139 9.48 -3.55 8.50
CA ALA A 139 9.32 -3.56 9.95
C ALA A 139 9.11 -4.98 10.47
N VAL A 140 8.23 -5.75 9.84
CA VAL A 140 7.97 -7.15 10.19
C VAL A 140 9.26 -7.98 10.11
N LEU A 141 9.96 -7.98 8.97
CA LEU A 141 11.22 -8.76 8.82
C LEU A 141 12.28 -8.36 9.85
N SER A 142 12.47 -7.05 10.06
CA SER A 142 13.43 -6.56 11.05
C SER A 142 13.05 -6.96 12.47
N GLY A 143 11.75 -6.96 12.79
CA GLY A 143 11.22 -7.38 14.09
C GLY A 143 11.47 -8.86 14.35
N ILE A 144 11.18 -9.72 13.36
CA ILE A 144 11.45 -11.16 13.41
C ILE A 144 12.95 -11.42 13.56
N ASN A 145 13.79 -10.82 12.74
CA ASN A 145 15.25 -10.99 12.83
C ASN A 145 15.82 -10.55 14.18
N SER A 146 15.27 -9.49 14.77
CA SER A 146 15.65 -9.05 16.12
C SER A 146 15.13 -9.98 17.23
N ALA A 147 14.04 -10.69 17.00
CA ALA A 147 13.50 -11.70 17.91
C ALA A 147 14.37 -12.96 17.87
N ILE A 148 14.70 -13.45 16.67
CA ILE A 148 15.61 -14.60 16.45
C ILE A 148 16.95 -14.40 17.16
N ALA A 149 17.51 -13.19 17.10
CA ALA A 149 18.81 -12.91 17.72
C ALA A 149 18.80 -12.86 19.26
N ARG A 150 17.63 -12.82 19.91
CA ARG A 150 17.52 -12.58 21.37
C ARG A 150 16.74 -13.66 22.10
N ILE A 151 15.84 -14.36 21.41
CA ILE A 151 14.97 -15.37 21.98
C ILE A 151 15.57 -16.73 21.68
N HIS A 152 15.78 -17.52 22.74
CA HIS A 152 16.40 -18.84 22.69
C HIS A 152 15.41 -19.96 23.04
N ASP A 153 14.13 -19.62 23.22
CA ASP A 153 13.04 -20.58 23.39
C ASP A 153 12.14 -20.55 22.14
N ARG A 154 11.83 -21.75 21.62
CA ARG A 154 11.03 -21.89 20.41
C ARG A 154 9.62 -21.31 20.55
N ASP A 155 8.96 -21.62 21.66
CA ASP A 155 7.55 -21.26 21.85
C ASP A 155 7.45 -19.74 22.04
N GLU A 156 8.40 -19.14 22.78
CA GLU A 156 8.55 -17.68 22.91
C GLU A 156 8.83 -16.99 21.56
N LEU A 157 9.70 -17.56 20.71
CA LEU A 157 10.01 -16.99 19.39
C LEU A 157 8.76 -16.95 18.51
N LEU A 158 7.98 -18.04 18.51
CA LEU A 158 6.75 -18.15 17.73
C LEU A 158 5.64 -17.24 18.26
N GLN A 159 5.54 -17.07 19.58
CA GLN A 159 4.64 -16.11 20.20
C GLN A 159 5.01 -14.67 19.84
N GLU A 160 6.28 -14.32 19.91
CA GLU A 160 6.77 -12.99 19.51
C GLU A 160 6.59 -12.75 18.02
N ALA A 161 6.80 -13.78 17.19
CA ALA A 161 6.55 -13.69 15.76
C ALA A 161 5.10 -13.31 15.47
N CYS A 162 4.13 -14.00 16.10
CA CYS A 162 2.70 -13.68 15.98
C CYS A 162 2.40 -12.22 16.37
N ARG A 163 3.03 -11.73 17.45
CA ARG A 163 2.90 -10.34 17.88
C ARG A 163 3.44 -9.37 16.83
N VAL A 164 4.64 -9.62 16.29
CA VAL A 164 5.29 -8.75 15.30
C VAL A 164 4.46 -8.67 14.02
N VAL A 165 4.03 -9.80 13.45
CA VAL A 165 3.26 -9.79 12.20
C VAL A 165 1.93 -9.03 12.36
N VAL A 166 1.23 -9.14 13.49
CA VAL A 166 -0.05 -8.45 13.67
C VAL A 166 0.13 -6.97 14.06
N THR A 167 1.13 -6.64 14.88
CA THR A 167 1.32 -5.24 15.34
C THR A 167 2.01 -4.36 14.30
N GLN A 168 2.88 -4.92 13.48
CA GLN A 168 3.68 -4.19 12.50
C GLN A 168 3.26 -4.50 11.05
N GLY A 169 2.63 -5.64 10.82
CA GLY A 169 2.02 -6.00 9.54
C GLY A 169 0.56 -5.60 9.46
N ALA A 170 -0.08 -6.00 8.36
CA ALA A 170 -1.49 -5.72 8.09
C ALA A 170 -2.40 -6.96 8.32
N PHE A 171 -1.99 -7.85 9.23
CA PHE A 171 -2.73 -9.07 9.58
C PHE A 171 -3.66 -8.81 10.76
N SER A 172 -4.87 -9.39 10.74
CA SER A 172 -5.84 -9.23 11.83
C SER A 172 -5.67 -10.25 12.96
N LEU A 173 -5.06 -11.39 12.65
CA LEU A 173 -4.76 -12.45 13.60
C LEU A 173 -3.57 -13.26 13.07
N ALA A 174 -2.71 -13.69 13.98
CA ALA A 174 -1.69 -14.68 13.71
C ALA A 174 -1.65 -15.70 14.84
N TRP A 175 -1.43 -16.96 14.47
CA TRP A 175 -1.10 -18.01 15.43
C TRP A 175 -0.02 -18.91 14.87
N ALA A 176 0.75 -19.51 15.78
CA ALA A 176 1.81 -20.44 15.45
C ALA A 176 1.67 -21.70 16.28
N GLY A 177 2.01 -22.83 15.67
CA GLY A 177 1.96 -24.12 16.31
C GLY A 177 3.18 -24.96 16.01
N VAL A 178 3.53 -25.83 16.94
CA VAL A 178 4.63 -26.79 16.84
C VAL A 178 4.06 -28.18 16.60
N VAL A 179 4.72 -28.97 15.76
CA VAL A 179 4.40 -30.37 15.49
C VAL A 179 5.23 -31.27 16.40
N ASP A 180 4.57 -32.17 17.13
CA ASP A 180 5.27 -33.22 17.88
C ASP A 180 5.89 -34.25 16.91
N PRO A 181 7.20 -34.53 16.98
CA PRO A 181 7.86 -35.40 16.02
C PRO A 181 7.48 -36.89 16.15
N GLY A 182 6.91 -37.31 17.28
CA GLY A 182 6.48 -38.68 17.52
C GLY A 182 5.03 -38.92 17.13
N THR A 183 4.13 -38.02 17.50
CA THR A 183 2.69 -38.17 17.22
C THR A 183 2.25 -37.51 15.91
N LEU A 184 3.05 -36.57 15.40
CA LEU A 184 2.71 -35.66 14.29
C LEU A 184 1.49 -34.77 14.57
N ASP A 185 1.05 -34.69 15.82
CA ASP A 185 -0.01 -33.78 16.24
C ASP A 185 0.57 -32.41 16.61
N GLY A 186 -0.19 -31.37 16.28
CA GLY A 186 0.18 -29.98 16.47
C GLY A 186 -0.35 -29.40 17.77
N LYS A 187 0.45 -28.53 18.40
CA LYS A 187 0.07 -27.71 19.55
C LYS A 187 0.25 -26.24 19.21
N VAL A 188 -0.78 -25.42 19.44
CA VAL A 188 -0.65 -23.95 19.34
C VAL A 188 0.23 -23.45 20.50
N VAL A 189 1.26 -22.69 20.16
CA VAL A 189 2.23 -22.12 21.12
C VAL A 189 2.34 -20.60 21.01
N GLY A 190 1.93 -20.04 19.87
CA GLY A 190 1.90 -18.59 19.62
C GLY A 190 0.50 -18.12 19.21
N TRP A 191 0.05 -17.00 19.75
CA TRP A 191 -1.21 -16.35 19.38
C TRP A 191 -1.15 -14.84 19.58
N PHE A 192 -1.59 -14.08 18.59
CA PHE A 192 -1.81 -12.64 18.75
C PHE A 192 -2.90 -12.14 17.79
N GLY A 193 -3.83 -11.32 18.29
CA GLY A 193 -5.00 -10.85 17.56
C GLY A 193 -6.28 -11.16 18.32
N ASP A 194 -7.41 -11.30 17.61
CA ASP A 194 -8.74 -11.50 18.22
C ASP A 194 -8.84 -12.76 19.10
N GLU A 195 -9.80 -12.72 20.04
CA GLU A 195 -9.88 -13.49 21.29
C GLU A 195 -9.23 -14.90 21.34
N PRO A 196 -8.50 -15.23 22.43
CA PRO A 196 -7.81 -16.52 22.61
C PRO A 196 -8.75 -17.73 22.75
N ALA A 197 -10.07 -17.55 22.86
CA ALA A 197 -11.03 -18.65 22.95
C ALA A 197 -11.03 -19.56 21.70
N LEU A 198 -10.57 -19.06 20.55
CA LEU A 198 -10.39 -19.87 19.35
C LEU A 198 -9.12 -20.73 19.43
N ALA A 199 -8.05 -20.23 20.08
CA ALA A 199 -6.77 -20.92 20.20
C ALA A 199 -6.93 -22.31 20.85
N GLU A 200 -7.77 -22.42 21.89
CA GLU A 200 -8.03 -23.68 22.58
C GLU A 200 -8.79 -24.71 21.73
N LYS A 201 -9.48 -24.28 20.68
CA LYS A 201 -10.24 -25.14 19.76
C LYS A 201 -9.40 -25.59 18.55
N ILE A 202 -8.32 -24.88 18.23
CA ILE A 202 -7.47 -25.25 17.11
C ILE A 202 -6.74 -26.55 17.44
N ARG A 203 -6.95 -27.55 16.58
CA ARG A 203 -6.21 -28.79 16.54
C ARG A 203 -5.76 -28.95 15.09
N PHE A 204 -4.48 -29.15 14.89
CA PHE A 204 -3.91 -29.43 13.58
C PHE A 204 -2.98 -30.63 13.68
N THR A 205 -2.74 -31.32 12.57
CA THR A 205 -1.92 -32.54 12.54
C THR A 205 -1.26 -32.71 11.17
N ALA A 206 -0.05 -33.24 11.16
CA ALA A 206 0.68 -33.61 9.95
C ALA A 206 0.38 -35.05 9.49
N ARG A 207 -0.47 -35.78 10.23
CA ARG A 207 -0.84 -37.16 9.91
C ARG A 207 -1.69 -37.24 8.63
N ALA A 208 -1.37 -38.22 7.78
CA ALA A 208 -2.14 -38.51 6.57
C ALA A 208 -3.40 -39.36 6.85
N ASP A 209 -3.41 -40.12 7.94
CA ASP A 209 -4.49 -41.02 8.35
C ASP A 209 -5.52 -40.37 9.30
N ALA A 210 -5.26 -39.13 9.73
CA ALA A 210 -6.21 -38.35 10.52
C ALA A 210 -7.52 -38.13 9.72
N PRO A 211 -8.70 -38.12 10.38
CA PRO A 211 -9.97 -37.86 9.73
C PRO A 211 -9.96 -36.48 9.09
N VAL A 212 -9.67 -36.44 7.78
CA VAL A 212 -9.55 -35.30 6.88
C VAL A 212 -9.62 -33.94 7.59
N SER A 213 -8.54 -33.53 8.26
CA SER A 213 -8.37 -32.13 8.58
C SER A 213 -7.77 -31.46 7.34
N ALA A 214 -8.64 -30.79 6.59
CA ALA A 214 -8.29 -30.04 5.39
C ALA A 214 -7.93 -28.59 5.72
N LEU A 215 -7.74 -28.25 7.00
CA LEU A 215 -7.45 -26.87 7.36
C LEU A 215 -6.11 -26.47 6.72
N PRO A 216 -5.94 -25.18 6.37
CA PRO A 216 -4.72 -24.71 5.75
C PRO A 216 -3.45 -25.12 6.51
N ALA A 217 -3.49 -25.14 7.84
CA ALA A 217 -2.37 -25.57 8.67
C ALA A 217 -2.00 -27.05 8.49
N ASP A 218 -2.99 -27.94 8.43
CA ASP A 218 -2.79 -29.38 8.27
C ASP A 218 -2.14 -29.70 6.91
N VAL A 219 -2.69 -29.09 5.86
CA VAL A 219 -2.18 -29.23 4.50
C VAL A 219 -0.78 -28.64 4.42
N ALA A 220 -0.54 -27.49 5.04
CA ALA A 220 0.77 -26.84 4.99
C ALA A 220 1.88 -27.69 5.62
N VAL A 221 1.66 -28.25 6.81
CA VAL A 221 2.68 -29.09 7.46
C VAL A 221 2.87 -30.44 6.78
N ARG A 222 1.79 -31.04 6.26
CA ARG A 222 1.84 -32.36 5.62
C ARG A 222 2.49 -32.32 4.24
N GLU A 223 2.10 -31.34 3.43
CA GLU A 223 2.61 -31.18 2.06
C GLU A 223 3.89 -30.31 2.02
N GLN A 224 4.29 -29.72 3.16
CA GLN A 224 5.46 -28.84 3.28
C GLN A 224 5.45 -27.66 2.30
N MET A 225 4.26 -27.15 2.00
CA MET A 225 4.04 -26.01 1.12
C MET A 225 3.10 -25.00 1.76
N GLN A 226 3.23 -23.74 1.36
CA GLN A 226 2.31 -22.70 1.76
C GLN A 226 0.91 -22.94 1.18
N VAL A 227 -0.10 -22.72 2.00
CA VAL A 227 -1.51 -22.90 1.64
C VAL A 227 -2.25 -21.59 1.84
N ILE A 228 -2.88 -21.10 0.77
CA ILE A 228 -3.56 -19.81 0.75
C ILE A 228 -5.02 -20.03 0.43
N CYS A 229 -5.87 -19.40 1.23
CA CYS A 229 -7.30 -19.29 1.00
C CYS A 229 -7.62 -17.80 0.88
N ASP A 230 -7.79 -17.34 -0.37
CA ASP A 230 -8.09 -15.94 -0.68
C ASP A 230 -9.51 -15.53 -0.27
N ASP A 231 -10.45 -16.49 -0.16
CA ASP A 231 -11.81 -16.25 0.33
C ASP A 231 -12.31 -17.39 1.23
N ILE A 232 -12.29 -17.15 2.55
CA ILE A 232 -12.85 -18.05 3.58
C ILE A 232 -14.35 -18.28 3.34
N GLY A 233 -15.04 -17.31 2.73
CA GLY A 233 -16.42 -17.39 2.31
C GLY A 233 -16.68 -18.49 1.28
N GLY A 234 -15.70 -18.83 0.45
CA GLY A 234 -15.80 -19.84 -0.61
C GLY A 234 -15.26 -21.21 -0.21
N GLU A 235 -14.44 -21.31 0.83
CA GLU A 235 -13.59 -22.48 1.09
C GLU A 235 -14.31 -23.62 1.84
N PRO A 236 -14.53 -24.81 1.20
CA PRO A 236 -15.18 -25.94 1.85
C PRO A 236 -14.38 -26.51 3.03
N ALA A 237 -13.05 -26.48 2.96
CA ALA A 237 -12.19 -27.01 4.01
C ALA A 237 -12.36 -26.30 5.37
N LEU A 238 -12.80 -25.04 5.34
CA LEU A 238 -13.01 -24.21 6.53
C LEU A 238 -14.46 -24.27 7.05
N ALA A 239 -15.33 -25.12 6.50
CA ALA A 239 -16.77 -25.12 6.82
C ALA A 239 -17.10 -25.14 8.32
N ALA A 240 -16.33 -25.89 9.13
CA ALA A 240 -16.53 -25.99 10.58
C ALA A 240 -16.23 -24.69 11.34
N LEU A 241 -15.28 -23.89 10.87
CA LEU A 241 -14.83 -22.65 11.53
C LEU A 241 -15.34 -21.39 10.82
N LYS A 242 -15.84 -21.51 9.59
CA LYS A 242 -16.22 -20.42 8.69
C LYS A 242 -17.14 -19.39 9.35
N ALA A 243 -18.21 -19.82 10.01
CA ALA A 243 -19.15 -18.88 10.64
C ALA A 243 -18.47 -18.04 11.74
N GLU A 244 -17.62 -18.66 12.54
CA GLU A 244 -16.86 -18.05 13.64
C GLU A 244 -15.75 -17.12 13.12
N LEU A 245 -15.08 -17.47 12.02
CA LEU A 245 -14.07 -16.64 11.34
C LEU A 245 -14.70 -15.43 10.65
N LEU A 246 -15.79 -15.61 9.90
CA LEU A 246 -16.47 -14.54 9.18
C LEU A 246 -17.13 -13.53 10.13
N ALA A 247 -17.70 -14.00 11.24
CA ALA A 247 -18.31 -13.16 12.27
C ALA A 247 -17.29 -12.23 12.95
N ARG A 248 -16.02 -12.63 13.00
CA ARG A 248 -14.89 -11.83 13.51
C ARG A 248 -14.21 -10.98 12.44
N GLY A 249 -14.72 -10.99 11.21
CA GLY A 249 -14.23 -10.14 10.12
C GLY A 249 -13.06 -10.72 9.33
N HIS A 250 -12.55 -11.90 9.67
CA HIS A 250 -11.55 -12.58 8.83
C HIS A 250 -12.17 -12.95 7.48
N ARG A 251 -11.41 -12.75 6.40
CA ARG A 251 -11.84 -12.98 5.01
C ARG A 251 -10.88 -13.86 4.21
N SER A 252 -9.59 -13.83 4.55
CA SER A 252 -8.57 -14.68 3.94
C SER A 252 -7.63 -15.25 5.01
N VAL A 253 -6.99 -16.36 4.69
CA VAL A 253 -6.03 -17.04 5.57
C VAL A 253 -4.90 -17.64 4.75
N ALA A 254 -3.67 -17.59 5.28
CA ALA A 254 -2.53 -18.28 4.73
C ALA A 254 -1.78 -19.04 5.82
N ALA A 255 -1.34 -20.26 5.53
CA ALA A 255 -0.56 -21.10 6.41
C ALA A 255 0.81 -21.38 5.77
N PHE A 256 1.88 -21.18 6.55
CA PHE A 256 3.25 -21.37 6.12
C PHE A 256 3.93 -22.39 7.02
N PRO A 257 4.41 -23.52 6.46
CA PRO A 257 5.19 -24.48 7.22
C PRO A 257 6.57 -23.90 7.53
N LEU A 258 7.06 -24.15 8.74
CA LEU A 258 8.41 -23.81 9.17
C LEU A 258 9.27 -25.06 9.11
N ILE A 259 10.25 -25.07 8.21
CA ILE A 259 10.95 -26.27 7.78
C ILE A 259 12.36 -26.28 8.38
N VAL A 260 12.64 -27.30 9.21
CA VAL A 260 13.96 -27.57 9.77
C VAL A 260 14.38 -28.97 9.31
N GLU A 261 15.56 -29.08 8.68
CA GLU A 261 16.09 -30.36 8.17
C GLU A 261 15.08 -31.14 7.32
N GLU A 262 14.46 -30.46 6.33
CA GLU A 262 13.46 -31.03 5.41
C GLU A 262 12.16 -31.52 6.08
N ARG A 263 11.89 -31.07 7.31
CA ARG A 263 10.66 -31.39 8.04
C ARG A 263 9.96 -30.14 8.51
N ALA A 264 8.65 -30.07 8.31
CA ALA A 264 7.80 -29.04 8.92
C ALA A 264 7.70 -29.30 10.43
N VAL A 265 8.51 -28.60 11.22
CA VAL A 265 8.52 -28.71 12.70
C VAL A 265 7.51 -27.77 13.36
N ALA A 266 7.07 -26.75 12.63
CA ALA A 266 6.08 -25.79 13.07
C ALA A 266 5.30 -25.22 11.89
N VAL A 267 4.26 -24.44 12.17
CA VAL A 267 3.46 -23.70 11.21
C VAL A 267 3.14 -22.33 11.77
N ILE A 268 3.13 -21.32 10.90
CA ILE A 268 2.56 -20.00 11.21
C ILE A 268 1.36 -19.76 10.29
N VAL A 269 0.25 -19.29 10.87
CA VAL A 269 -1.00 -19.05 10.17
C VAL A 269 -1.43 -17.61 10.38
N LEU A 270 -1.70 -16.93 9.27
CA LEU A 270 -1.98 -15.51 9.20
C LEU A 270 -3.39 -15.29 8.64
N PHE A 271 -4.13 -14.37 9.23
CA PHE A 271 -5.46 -13.97 8.77
C PHE A 271 -5.49 -12.49 8.39
N ALA A 272 -6.33 -12.16 7.42
CA ALA A 272 -6.61 -10.79 7.03
C ALA A 272 -8.11 -10.55 6.85
N ASN A 273 -8.51 -9.29 6.92
CA ASN A 273 -9.91 -8.86 6.84
C ASN A 273 -10.38 -8.56 5.41
N GLU A 274 -9.54 -8.85 4.42
CA GLU A 274 -9.78 -8.61 3.00
C GLU A 274 -9.71 -9.92 2.20
N ILE A 275 -10.53 -10.02 1.16
CA ILE A 275 -10.49 -11.12 0.18
C ILE A 275 -9.29 -10.89 -0.74
N GLY A 276 -8.58 -11.96 -1.10
CA GLY A 276 -7.42 -11.89 -2.00
C GLY A 276 -6.23 -11.14 -1.42
N PHE A 277 -6.18 -10.97 -0.09
CA PHE A 277 -5.13 -10.20 0.57
C PHE A 277 -3.74 -10.77 0.30
N PHE A 278 -3.59 -12.10 0.29
CA PHE A 278 -2.28 -12.75 0.14
C PHE A 278 -1.81 -12.80 -1.32
N ALA A 279 -2.73 -12.80 -2.29
CA ALA A 279 -2.43 -12.83 -3.72
C ALA A 279 -1.94 -11.48 -4.32
N GLN A 280 -1.93 -10.40 -3.55
CA GLN A 280 -1.47 -9.08 -4.01
C GLN A 280 0.05 -9.01 -4.21
N ASP A 281 0.47 -8.22 -5.21
CA ASP A 281 1.87 -8.12 -5.66
C ASP A 281 2.89 -7.89 -4.53
N GLY A 282 3.90 -8.75 -4.47
CA GLY A 282 5.06 -8.64 -3.56
C GLY A 282 4.83 -9.08 -2.12
N ARG A 283 3.59 -9.38 -1.69
CA ARG A 283 3.30 -9.83 -0.33
C ARG A 283 3.70 -11.29 -0.09
N MET A 284 3.60 -12.13 -1.11
CA MET A 284 4.03 -13.52 -1.05
C MET A 284 5.53 -13.68 -0.77
N GLY A 285 6.37 -12.94 -1.50
CA GLY A 285 7.82 -13.00 -1.30
C GLY A 285 8.25 -12.61 0.12
N LEU A 286 7.60 -11.59 0.70
CA LEU A 286 7.82 -11.22 2.11
C LEU A 286 7.48 -12.37 3.07
N LEU A 287 6.33 -13.02 2.87
CA LEU A 287 5.86 -14.06 3.77
C LEU A 287 6.70 -15.34 3.66
N GLU A 288 7.19 -15.65 2.47
CA GLU A 288 8.16 -16.72 2.25
C GLU A 288 9.50 -16.41 2.93
N GLU A 289 10.00 -15.17 2.82
CA GLU A 289 11.20 -14.71 3.54
C GLU A 289 11.02 -14.82 5.06
N LEU A 290 9.87 -14.37 5.58
CA LEU A 290 9.53 -14.49 7.00
C LEU A 290 9.50 -15.95 7.48
N ALA A 291 8.86 -16.84 6.72
CA ALA A 291 8.82 -18.26 7.07
C ALA A 291 10.24 -18.88 7.02
N GLY A 292 11.08 -18.44 6.08
CA GLY A 292 12.49 -18.79 6.00
C GLY A 292 13.30 -18.34 7.22
N ASP A 293 13.17 -17.07 7.61
CA ASP A 293 13.84 -16.50 8.78
C ASP A 293 13.43 -17.24 10.07
N LEU A 294 12.13 -17.48 10.26
CA LEU A 294 11.65 -18.25 11.41
C LEU A 294 12.17 -19.69 11.39
N SER A 295 12.16 -20.35 10.23
CA SER A 295 12.73 -21.70 10.08
C SER A 295 14.21 -21.73 10.46
N PHE A 296 14.98 -20.72 10.04
CA PHE A 296 16.38 -20.56 10.42
C PHE A 296 16.55 -20.33 11.92
N GLY A 297 15.74 -19.45 12.51
CA GLY A 297 15.75 -19.20 13.96
C GLY A 297 15.45 -20.46 14.78
N LEU A 298 14.46 -21.24 14.36
CA LEU A 298 14.14 -22.53 14.99
C LEU A 298 15.29 -23.53 14.87
N GLN A 299 15.93 -23.63 13.69
CA GLN A 299 17.10 -24.47 13.51
C GLN A 299 18.27 -24.03 14.40
N PHE A 300 18.46 -22.73 14.59
CA PHE A 300 19.50 -22.19 15.45
C PHE A 300 19.24 -22.56 16.91
N ILE A 301 18.02 -22.34 17.40
CA ILE A 301 17.60 -22.71 18.76
C ILE A 301 17.78 -24.22 18.99
N ASP A 302 17.30 -25.08 18.07
CA ASP A 302 17.46 -26.53 18.18
C ASP A 302 18.95 -26.96 18.24
N LYS A 303 19.81 -26.30 17.47
CA LYS A 303 21.27 -26.56 17.48
C LYS A 303 21.93 -26.06 18.75
N GLU A 304 21.55 -24.89 19.25
CA GLU A 304 22.09 -24.34 20.50
C GLU A 304 21.66 -25.18 21.69
N ASP A 305 20.38 -25.55 21.78
CA ASP A 305 19.89 -26.49 22.78
C ASP A 305 20.61 -27.83 22.70
N ARG A 306 20.90 -28.30 21.49
CA ARG A 306 21.69 -29.53 21.30
C ARG A 306 23.13 -29.37 21.76
N LEU A 307 23.78 -28.24 21.47
CA LEU A 307 25.15 -27.95 21.91
C LEU A 307 25.21 -27.77 23.44
N ASN A 308 24.29 -27.02 24.03
CA ASN A 308 24.16 -26.87 25.47
C ASN A 308 23.89 -28.21 26.15
N TYR A 309 22.99 -29.03 25.59
CA TYR A 309 22.75 -30.38 26.08
C TYR A 309 24.02 -31.24 26.02
N LEU A 310 24.75 -31.26 24.90
CA LEU A 310 26.00 -32.00 24.78
C LEU A 310 27.13 -31.44 25.65
N ALA A 311 27.12 -30.14 25.95
CA ALA A 311 28.10 -29.48 26.82
C ALA A 311 27.87 -29.78 28.31
N TYR A 312 26.63 -30.07 28.73
CA TYR A 312 26.27 -30.26 30.14
C TYR A 312 25.71 -31.65 30.50
N TYR A 313 25.35 -32.48 29.54
CA TYR A 313 24.79 -33.81 29.76
C TYR A 313 25.54 -34.89 28.96
N ASP A 314 25.60 -36.09 29.52
CA ASP A 314 26.17 -37.26 28.86
C ASP A 314 25.18 -37.84 27.84
N ALA A 315 25.61 -37.94 26.57
CA ALA A 315 24.74 -38.32 25.46
C ALA A 315 24.22 -39.77 25.52
N PHE A 316 24.83 -40.65 26.32
CA PHE A 316 24.42 -42.05 26.45
C PHE A 316 23.44 -42.27 27.59
N THR A 317 23.61 -41.56 28.71
CA THR A 317 22.81 -41.76 29.93
C THR A 317 21.75 -40.67 30.14
N GLY A 318 21.92 -39.49 29.52
CA GLY A 318 21.09 -38.31 29.74
C GLY A 318 21.29 -37.64 31.11
N LEU A 319 22.28 -38.08 31.89
CA LEU A 319 22.63 -37.51 33.18
C LEU A 319 23.55 -36.28 33.02
N PRO A 320 23.57 -35.35 34.00
CA PRO A 320 24.57 -34.28 34.07
C PRO A 320 25.99 -34.83 33.89
N ASN A 321 26.76 -34.22 32.99
CA ASN A 321 28.14 -34.59 32.78
C ASN A 321 29.04 -33.99 33.88
N SER A 322 30.34 -34.31 33.83
CA SER A 322 31.30 -33.84 34.84
C SER A 322 31.35 -32.31 34.99
N MET A 323 31.12 -31.56 33.92
CA MET A 323 31.11 -30.09 33.94
C MET A 323 29.89 -29.55 34.70
N LEU A 324 28.69 -30.06 34.41
CA LEU A 324 27.47 -29.67 35.14
C LEU A 324 27.49 -30.13 36.61
N PHE A 325 28.08 -31.31 36.88
CA PHE A 325 28.29 -31.78 38.25
C PHE A 325 29.22 -30.85 39.04
N GLN A 326 30.35 -30.45 38.46
CA GLN A 326 31.30 -29.54 39.12
C GLN A 326 30.66 -28.17 39.39
N ASP A 327 29.96 -27.60 38.42
CA ASP A 327 29.25 -26.32 38.60
C ASP A 327 28.22 -26.39 39.74
N ARG A 328 27.37 -27.43 39.76
CA ARG A 328 26.38 -27.61 40.84
C ARG A 328 27.02 -27.86 42.20
N LEU A 329 28.10 -28.64 42.26
CA LEU A 329 28.85 -28.88 43.49
C LEU A 329 29.44 -27.57 44.02
N THR A 330 30.05 -26.75 43.16
CA THR A 330 30.58 -25.44 43.52
C THR A 330 29.48 -24.51 44.04
N GLN A 331 28.33 -24.44 43.36
CA GLN A 331 27.20 -23.63 43.81
C GLN A 331 26.66 -24.09 45.17
N HIS A 332 26.53 -25.40 45.40
CA HIS A 332 26.11 -25.94 46.69
C HIS A 332 27.11 -25.67 47.82
N LEU A 333 28.41 -25.79 47.56
CA LEU A 333 29.46 -25.47 48.54
C LEU A 333 29.47 -23.97 48.87
N LEU A 334 29.27 -23.09 47.89
CA LEU A 334 29.16 -21.65 48.12
C LEU A 334 27.91 -21.28 48.92
N ALA A 335 26.76 -21.92 48.65
CA ALA A 335 25.52 -21.69 49.38
C ALA A 335 25.58 -22.16 50.84
N THR A 336 26.35 -23.20 51.14
CA THR A 336 26.54 -23.77 52.48
C THR A 336 27.72 -23.16 53.25
N SER A 337 28.48 -22.24 52.64
CA SER A 337 29.65 -21.59 53.26
C SER A 337 29.32 -20.67 54.45
N GLY A 338 28.05 -20.58 54.87
CA GLY A 338 27.59 -19.77 56.01
C GLY A 338 26.58 -20.44 56.94
N SER A 339 26.19 -21.71 56.70
CA SER A 339 25.35 -22.51 57.61
C SER A 339 26.13 -23.74 58.08
N ASP A 340 25.81 -24.30 59.26
CA ASP A 340 26.37 -25.58 59.76
C ASP A 340 25.87 -26.81 58.95
N ASP A 341 25.40 -26.61 57.72
CA ASP A 341 24.87 -27.68 56.88
C ASP A 341 26.02 -28.48 56.22
N LEU A 342 25.98 -29.79 56.40
CA LEU A 342 26.93 -30.73 55.83
C LEU A 342 26.50 -31.12 54.41
N ALA A 343 27.37 -30.91 53.42
CA ALA A 343 27.22 -31.46 52.07
C ALA A 343 27.94 -32.82 51.95
N ALA A 344 27.30 -33.79 51.29
CA ALA A 344 27.87 -35.10 51.01
C ALA A 344 27.83 -35.43 49.52
N VAL A 345 28.89 -36.04 48.99
CA VAL A 345 28.96 -36.58 47.62
C VAL A 345 29.10 -38.08 47.69
N ILE A 346 28.23 -38.80 47.00
CA ILE A 346 28.25 -40.27 46.92
C ILE A 346 28.80 -40.66 45.55
N VAL A 347 29.84 -41.49 45.54
CA VAL A 347 30.41 -42.06 44.32
C VAL A 347 30.00 -43.53 44.27
N ILE A 348 29.38 -43.92 43.15
CA ILE A 348 28.91 -45.27 42.91
C ILE A 348 29.69 -45.83 41.72
N ASP A 349 30.37 -46.96 41.93
CA ASP A 349 31.06 -47.70 40.88
C ASP A 349 30.31 -49.00 40.55
N LEU A 350 30.21 -49.33 39.26
CA LEU A 350 29.56 -50.56 38.81
C LEU A 350 30.59 -51.69 38.79
N ALA A 351 30.50 -52.56 39.80
CA ALA A 351 31.39 -53.71 39.92
C ALA A 351 31.34 -54.60 38.65
N HIS A 352 32.51 -55.06 38.19
CA HIS A 352 32.67 -55.94 37.03
C HIS A 352 32.20 -55.38 35.69
N PHE A 353 31.95 -54.07 35.57
CA PHE A 353 31.46 -53.47 34.32
C PHE A 353 32.40 -53.68 33.12
N ALA A 354 33.72 -53.64 33.33
CA ALA A 354 34.71 -53.93 32.29
C ALA A 354 34.57 -55.37 31.73
N GLN A 355 34.37 -56.35 32.62
CA GLN A 355 34.21 -57.76 32.23
C GLN A 355 32.90 -57.99 31.47
N LEU A 356 31.84 -57.26 31.83
CA LEU A 356 30.58 -57.25 31.08
C LEU A 356 30.79 -56.72 29.65
N ASN A 357 31.50 -55.61 29.50
CA ASN A 357 31.82 -55.04 28.19
C ASN A 357 32.67 -55.97 27.32
N ASP A 358 33.64 -56.66 27.93
CA ASP A 358 34.52 -57.60 27.21
C ASP A 358 33.77 -58.87 26.79
N ALA A 359 32.83 -59.35 27.60
CA ALA A 359 32.09 -60.59 27.34
C ALA A 359 30.88 -60.40 26.41
N MET A 360 30.14 -59.30 26.56
CA MET A 360 28.83 -59.07 25.89
C MET A 360 28.88 -57.91 24.88
N GLY A 361 29.99 -57.18 24.82
CA GLY A 361 30.16 -56.02 23.94
C GLY A 361 29.62 -54.73 24.55
N ARG A 362 30.20 -53.61 24.10
CA ARG A 362 29.91 -52.26 24.63
C ARG A 362 28.44 -51.86 24.58
N HIS A 363 27.70 -52.31 23.57
CA HIS A 363 26.26 -52.02 23.43
C HIS A 363 25.42 -52.55 24.61
N VAL A 364 25.81 -53.68 25.21
CA VAL A 364 25.15 -54.21 26.43
C VAL A 364 25.55 -53.39 27.65
N GLY A 365 26.81 -52.95 27.74
CA GLY A 365 27.24 -52.01 28.79
C GLY A 365 26.50 -50.68 28.74
N ASP A 366 26.31 -50.11 27.55
CA ASP A 366 25.56 -48.87 27.35
C ASP A 366 24.09 -49.01 27.80
N ALA A 367 23.48 -50.18 27.56
CA ALA A 367 22.13 -50.47 28.03
C ALA A 367 22.05 -50.59 29.57
N VAL A 368 23.06 -51.20 30.20
CA VAL A 368 23.17 -51.26 31.67
C VAL A 368 23.34 -49.86 32.26
N LEU A 369 24.20 -49.01 31.69
CA LEU A 369 24.38 -47.63 32.14
C LEU A 369 23.08 -46.82 32.04
N LYS A 370 22.33 -46.95 30.94
CA LYS A 370 21.01 -46.33 30.79
C LYS A 370 20.02 -46.78 31.84
N MET A 371 20.02 -48.07 32.18
CA MET A 371 19.12 -48.62 33.20
C MET A 371 19.47 -48.15 34.61
N VAL A 372 20.77 -48.02 34.92
CA VAL A 372 21.25 -47.49 36.20
C VAL A 372 20.92 -46.00 36.31
N ALA A 373 21.06 -45.23 35.23
CA ALA A 373 20.75 -43.80 35.19
C ALA A 373 19.25 -43.47 35.42
N GLN A 374 18.36 -44.45 35.26
CA GLN A 374 16.93 -44.30 35.52
C GLN A 374 16.53 -44.58 36.97
N ARG A 375 17.46 -45.03 37.81
CA ARG A 375 17.25 -45.35 39.23
C ARG A 375 17.91 -44.32 40.12
#